data_AF-A0A183GRH1-F1
#
_entry.id   AF-A0A183GRH1-F1
#
_cell.length_a   1.000
_cell.length_b   1.000
_cell.length_c   1.000
_cell.angle_alpha   90.00
_cell.angle_beta   90.00
_cell.angle_gamma   90.00
#
_symmetry.space_group_name_H-M   'P 1'
#
loop_
_entity.id
_entity.type
_entity.pdbx_description
1 polymer ?
#
loop_
_entity_poly.entity_id
_entity_poly.type
_entity_poly.pdbx_seq_one_letter_code
_entity_poly.pdbx_strand_id
1 'polypeptide(L)'
;MTNVVAAERRMYHLFSGYAPQTGCSERDTDEFRSLLDEKTDEIPSLDVIIVAGDLNGHIEARKGGYSCHGSFGCGSRNVDGECILEYATLHDLTIVNTTF
;
A
#
# COMPACT_ATOMS: atom_id res chain seq x y z
N MET A 1 7.97 -4.65 -45.71
CA MET A 1 7.15 -4.05 -44.64
C MET A 1 7.40 -4.88 -43.39
N THR A 2 8.24 -4.39 -42.48
CA THR A 2 8.66 -5.13 -41.29
C THR A 2 7.71 -4.75 -40.15
N ASN A 3 6.82 -5.66 -39.76
CA ASN A 3 6.03 -5.47 -38.54
C ASN A 3 6.93 -5.75 -37.35
N VAL A 4 7.26 -4.69 -36.60
CA VAL A 4 7.87 -4.82 -35.28
C VAL A 4 6.72 -5.00 -34.30
N VAL A 5 6.56 -6.22 -33.78
CA VAL A 5 5.65 -6.47 -32.67
C VAL A 5 6.40 -6.09 -31.39
N ALA A 6 6.02 -4.97 -30.77
CA ALA A 6 6.49 -4.63 -29.44
C ALA A 6 5.77 -5.54 -28.44
N ALA A 7 6.51 -6.43 -27.78
CA ALA A 7 5.98 -7.16 -26.64
C ALA A 7 5.99 -6.22 -25.43
N GLU A 8 4.82 -5.78 -24.97
CA GLU A 8 4.70 -5.05 -23.71
C GLU A 8 5.07 -5.97 -22.55
N ARG A 9 6.26 -5.75 -21.95
CA ARG A 9 6.67 -6.43 -20.72
C ARG A 9 6.15 -5.58 -19.57
N ARG A 10 5.16 -6.10 -18.81
CA ARG A 10 4.82 -5.53 -17.50
C ARG A 10 5.79 -6.03 -16.46
N MET A 11 6.41 -5.12 -15.71
CA MET A 11 7.26 -5.46 -14.58
C MET A 11 6.43 -5.49 -13.29
N TYR A 12 6.92 -6.24 -12.30
CA TYR A 12 6.33 -6.32 -10.98
C TYR A 12 7.33 -5.73 -9.98
N HIS A 13 6.86 -4.81 -9.15
CA HIS A 13 7.64 -4.17 -8.10
C HIS A 13 7.08 -4.61 -6.75
N LEU A 14 7.91 -5.28 -5.96
CA LEU A 14 7.56 -5.75 -4.62
C LEU A 14 8.25 -4.88 -3.58
N PHE A 15 7.45 -4.13 -2.83
CA PHE A 15 7.90 -3.45 -1.62
C PHE A 15 7.51 -4.29 -0.41
N SER A 16 8.47 -4.54 0.48
CA SER A 16 8.23 -5.23 1.74
C SER A 16 8.84 -4.44 2.87
N GLY A 17 8.09 -4.24 3.95
CA GLY A 17 8.54 -3.46 5.09
C GLY A 17 7.93 -3.90 6.41
N TYR A 18 8.54 -3.43 7.50
CA TYR A 18 8.00 -3.49 8.84
C TYR A 18 7.84 -2.04 9.31
N ALA A 19 6.59 -1.59 9.46
CA ALA A 19 6.33 -0.23 9.91
C ALA A 19 6.72 -0.07 11.39
N PRO A 20 7.03 1.15 11.85
CA PRO A 20 7.22 1.41 13.27
C PRO A 20 6.02 0.96 14.13
N GLN A 21 6.29 0.46 15.34
CA GLN A 21 5.23 0.05 16.27
C GLN A 21 4.56 1.26 16.93
N THR A 22 3.34 1.08 17.43
CA THR A 22 2.65 2.11 18.22
C THR A 22 3.53 2.55 19.40
N GLY A 23 3.84 3.86 19.46
CA GLY A 23 4.74 4.44 20.47
C GLY A 23 6.15 4.75 19.96
N CYS A 24 6.49 4.40 18.72
CA CYS A 24 7.64 4.97 18.01
C CYS A 24 7.48 6.49 17.79
N SER A 25 8.57 7.18 17.48
CA SER A 25 8.54 8.63 17.28
C SER A 25 7.76 8.96 16.00
N GLU A 26 7.06 10.11 16.00
CA GLU A 26 6.37 10.60 14.80
C GLU A 26 7.31 10.69 13.60
N ARG A 27 8.57 11.06 13.85
CA ARG A 27 9.62 11.11 12.83
C ARG A 27 9.85 9.76 12.15
N ASP A 28 9.95 8.67 12.92
CA ASP A 28 10.21 7.34 12.35
C ASP A 28 9.03 6.88 11.49
N THR A 29 7.81 7.18 11.96
CA THR A 29 6.56 6.89 11.24
C THR A 29 6.46 7.71 9.95
N ASP A 30 6.78 9.00 10.00
CA ASP A 30 6.77 9.89 8.83
C ASP A 30 7.85 9.53 7.82
N GLU A 31 9.06 9.15 8.27
CA GLU A 31 10.15 8.72 7.41
C GLU A 31 9.80 7.42 6.66
N PHE A 32 9.23 6.43 7.37
CA PHE A 32 8.76 5.20 6.74
C PHE A 32 7.69 5.46 5.68
N ARG A 33 6.69 6.30 6.00
CA ARG A 33 5.60 6.64 5.08
C ARG A 33 6.11 7.40 3.86
N SER A 34 6.91 8.44 4.06
CA SER A 34 7.48 9.26 2.98
C SER A 34 8.31 8.41 2.01
N LEU A 35 9.11 7.48 2.55
CA LEU A 35 9.91 6.57 1.73
C LEU A 35 9.03 5.62 0.91
N LEU A 36 7.97 5.07 1.51
CA LEU A 36 7.04 4.19 0.80
C LEU A 36 6.31 4.94 -0.32
N ASP A 37 5.86 6.17 -0.07
CA ASP A 37 5.25 7.04 -1.07
C ASP A 37 6.22 7.34 -2.23
N GLU A 38 7.42 7.83 -1.92
CA GLU A 38 8.45 8.14 -2.91
C GLU A 38 8.74 6.94 -3.81
N LYS A 39 8.91 5.75 -3.22
CA LYS A 39 9.21 4.53 -3.99
C LYS A 39 8.04 4.06 -4.83
N THR A 40 6.81 4.34 -4.42
CA THR A 40 5.61 4.00 -5.19
C THR A 40 5.47 4.95 -6.40
N ASP A 41 5.73 6.24 -6.20
CA ASP A 41 5.71 7.27 -7.26
C ASP A 41 6.79 7.07 -8.34
N GLU A 42 7.91 6.43 -7.99
CA GLU A 42 8.97 6.07 -8.95
C GLU A 42 8.53 4.98 -9.95
N ILE A 43 7.46 4.24 -9.67
CA ILE A 43 7.04 3.10 -10.49
C ILE A 43 6.21 3.56 -11.70
N PRO A 44 6.55 3.11 -12.93
CA PRO A 44 5.73 3.38 -14.10
C PRO A 44 4.29 2.85 -13.94
N SER A 45 3.30 3.64 -14.34
CA SER A 45 1.87 3.31 -14.19
C SER A 45 1.39 2.03 -14.92
N LEU A 46 2.18 1.50 -15.85
CA LEU A 46 1.90 0.25 -16.57
C LEU A 46 2.39 -1.00 -15.84
N ASP A 47 3.27 -0.82 -14.85
CA ASP A 47 3.81 -1.88 -14.03
C ASP A 47 2.87 -2.20 -12.85
N VAL A 48 3.08 -3.36 -12.23
CA VAL A 48 2.29 -3.82 -11.10
C VAL A 48 3.05 -3.58 -9.80
N ILE A 49 2.40 -2.94 -8.83
CA ILE A 49 2.95 -2.70 -7.49
C ILE A 49 2.34 -3.70 -6.51
N ILE A 50 3.18 -4.33 -5.71
CA ILE A 50 2.78 -5.18 -4.59
C ILE A 50 3.46 -4.63 -3.34
N VAL A 51 2.66 -4.25 -2.35
CA VAL A 51 3.15 -3.86 -1.03
C VAL A 51 2.78 -4.95 -0.03
N ALA A 52 3.76 -5.44 0.72
CA ALA A 52 3.60 -6.51 1.68
C ALA A 52 4.36 -6.23 2.98
N GLY A 53 4.08 -7.03 4.00
CA GLY A 53 4.72 -6.93 5.31
C GLY A 53 3.74 -6.49 6.39
N ASP A 54 4.29 -6.13 7.55
CA ASP A 54 3.51 -5.68 8.70
C ASP A 54 3.57 -4.16 8.76
N LEU A 55 2.46 -3.53 8.40
CA LEU A 55 2.33 -2.07 8.41
C LEU A 55 1.82 -1.54 9.76
N ASN A 56 1.64 -2.40 10.77
CA ASN A 56 1.22 -2.06 12.14
C ASN A 56 -0.06 -1.19 12.28
N GLY A 57 -0.86 -1.07 11.21
CA GLY A 57 -2.12 -0.33 11.20
C GLY A 57 -3.33 -1.26 11.22
N HIS A 58 -4.29 -1.01 12.10
CA HIS A 58 -5.54 -1.76 12.18
C HIS A 58 -6.60 -1.14 11.27
N ILE A 59 -6.93 -1.85 10.20
CA ILE A 59 -8.01 -1.48 9.28
C ILE A 59 -9.30 -2.15 9.74
N GLU A 60 -10.35 -1.34 9.91
CA GLU A 60 -11.65 -1.85 10.34
C GLU A 60 -12.28 -2.83 9.32
N ALA A 61 -13.19 -3.67 9.82
CA ALA A 61 -13.86 -4.72 9.04
C ALA A 61 -14.80 -4.19 7.96
N ARG A 62 -15.28 -2.94 8.08
CA ARG A 62 -16.31 -2.37 7.22
C ARG A 62 -15.70 -1.34 6.27
N LYS A 63 -16.28 -1.22 5.07
CA LYS A 63 -16.03 -0.11 4.15
C LYS A 63 -16.44 1.22 4.81
N GLY A 64 -15.51 1.88 5.50
CA GLY A 64 -15.65 3.21 6.08
C GLY A 64 -15.61 4.36 5.06
N GLY A 65 -16.03 4.11 3.80
CA GLY A 65 -16.03 5.11 2.71
C GLY A 65 -14.90 4.95 1.69
N TYR A 66 -13.92 4.08 1.93
CA TYR A 66 -12.81 3.82 1.00
C TYR A 66 -13.14 2.74 -0.05
N SER A 67 -12.77 2.98 -1.31
CA SER A 67 -12.97 2.05 -2.42
C SER A 67 -11.99 0.87 -2.42
N CYS A 68 -10.79 1.06 -1.85
CA CYS A 68 -9.64 0.14 -1.83
C CYS A 68 -9.80 -1.09 -0.92
N HIS A 69 -10.92 -1.21 -0.21
CA HIS A 69 -11.12 -2.22 0.84
C HIS A 69 -11.62 -3.57 0.28
N GLY A 70 -10.84 -4.64 0.50
CA GLY A 70 -11.28 -6.03 0.37
C GLY A 70 -12.18 -6.45 1.54
N SER A 71 -13.07 -7.42 1.33
CA SER A 71 -14.25 -7.71 2.19
C SER A 71 -13.99 -8.18 3.64
N PHE A 72 -12.75 -8.20 4.15
CA PHE A 72 -12.44 -8.70 5.50
C PHE A 72 -11.30 -7.94 6.19
N GLY A 73 -11.58 -7.45 7.39
CA GLY A 73 -10.61 -6.98 8.40
C GLY A 73 -11.19 -7.22 9.80
N CYS A 74 -10.37 -7.37 10.84
CA CYS A 74 -10.82 -7.57 12.22
C CYS A 74 -10.06 -6.65 13.19
N GLY A 75 -10.64 -5.50 13.55
CA GLY A 75 -10.03 -4.55 14.49
C GLY A 75 -10.75 -3.22 14.47
N SER A 76 -10.53 -2.37 15.49
CA SER A 76 -10.97 -0.97 15.46
C SER A 76 -9.94 -0.12 14.72
N ARG A 77 -10.41 0.76 13.82
CA ARG A 77 -9.57 1.68 13.07
C ARG A 77 -8.68 2.52 13.98
N ASN A 78 -7.36 2.44 13.82
CA ASN A 78 -6.39 3.32 14.48
C ASN A 78 -5.80 4.32 13.47
N VAL A 79 -5.00 5.28 13.96
CA VAL A 79 -4.37 6.32 13.11
C VAL A 79 -3.53 5.68 12.00
N ASP A 80 -2.76 4.64 12.33
CA ASP A 80 -1.92 3.93 11.35
C ASP A 80 -2.75 3.19 10.30
N GLY A 81 -3.90 2.63 10.67
CA GLY A 81 -4.85 2.01 9.75
C GLY A 81 -5.49 3.01 8.79
N GLU A 82 -5.76 4.24 9.23
CA GLU A 82 -6.22 5.33 8.35
C GLU A 82 -5.14 5.68 7.33
N CYS A 83 -3.89 5.79 7.76
CA CYS A 83 -2.79 6.11 6.84
C CYS A 83 -2.56 5.02 5.78
N ILE A 84 -2.78 3.74 6.11
CA ILE A 84 -2.75 2.66 5.09
C ILE A 84 -3.89 2.82 4.08
N LEU A 85 -5.08 3.24 4.52
CA LEU A 85 -6.22 3.49 3.63
C LEU A 85 -5.99 4.70 2.72
N GLU A 86 -5.43 5.78 3.26
CA GLU A 86 -5.04 6.98 2.52
C GLU A 86 -3.98 6.64 1.47
N TYR A 87 -2.92 5.94 1.86
CA TYR A 87 -1.87 5.45 0.95
C TYR A 87 -2.45 4.60 -0.18
N ALA A 88 -3.26 3.58 0.15
CA ALA A 88 -3.85 2.71 -0.86
C ALA A 88 -4.80 3.48 -1.80
N THR A 89 -5.50 4.49 -1.28
CA THR A 89 -6.40 5.33 -2.10
C THR A 89 -5.62 6.27 -3.01
N LEU A 90 -4.52 6.84 -2.52
CA LEU A 90 -3.66 7.75 -3.27
C LEU A 90 -3.03 7.05 -4.49
N HIS A 91 -2.59 5.81 -4.30
CA HIS A 91 -1.88 5.02 -5.31
C HIS A 91 -2.76 4.02 -6.07
N ASP A 92 -4.09 4.12 -5.97
CA ASP A 92 -5.07 3.22 -6.59
C ASP A 92 -4.79 1.72 -6.31
N LEU A 93 -4.34 1.41 -5.09
CA LEU A 93 -4.05 0.06 -4.64
C LEU A 93 -5.27 -0.59 -4.00
N THR A 94 -5.34 -1.92 -4.08
CA THR A 94 -6.37 -2.72 -3.41
C THR A 94 -5.77 -3.47 -2.23
N ILE A 95 -6.39 -3.34 -1.06
CA ILE A 95 -6.01 -4.10 0.14
C ILE A 95 -6.63 -5.49 0.06
N VAL A 96 -5.79 -6.50 -0.10
CA VAL A 96 -6.22 -7.89 -0.35
C VAL A 96 -6.15 -8.80 0.88
N ASN A 97 -5.35 -8.44 1.89
CA ASN A 97 -5.23 -9.21 3.13
C ASN A 97 -4.91 -8.27 4.30
N THR A 98 -5.69 -8.36 5.38
CA THR A 98 -5.34 -7.78 6.68
C THR A 98 -5.50 -8.87 7.72
N THR A 99 -4.37 -9.38 8.23
CA THR A 99 -4.35 -10.25 9.40
C THR A 99 -3.63 -9.47 10.48
N PHE A 100 -4.32 -9.24 11.60
CA PHE A 100 -3.80 -8.50 12.75
C PHE A 100 -3.30 -9.46 13.82
#